data_AF-A0A7C9RH66-F1
#
_entry.id   AF-A0A7C9RH66-F1
#
_cell.length_a   1.000
_cell.length_b   1.000
_cell.length_c   1.000
_cell.angle_alpha   90.00
_cell.angle_beta   90.00
_cell.angle_gamma   90.00
#
_symmetry.space_group_name_H-M   'P 1'
#
loop_
_entity.id
_entity.type
_entity.pdbx_description
1 polymer ?
#
loop_
_entity_poly.entity_id
_entity_poly.type
_entity_poly.pdbx_seq_one_letter_code
_entity_poly.pdbx_strand_id
1 'polypeptide(L)'
;MDHFAFARSVPHVPDSLMAKLANSAVLSDEEDQLHERICGVAPGFPEAYASSEARDAALGLFGPYVKFVPATWGEAEVGGFPISSVAIGHALGDAAFAEVAPTILDAVTSRLRDDDAHDVIIHRTRYVVRRLANGSVKTYGWVTEFDGAPIEVKDALETAAYLDRALNQRFANNDR
;
A
#
# COMPACT_ATOMS: atom_id res chain seq x y z
N MET A 1 -14.41 -13.14 -8.44
CA MET A 1 -14.19 -12.09 -9.44
C MET A 1 -13.16 -11.20 -8.80
N ASP A 2 -11.89 -11.41 -9.14
CA ASP A 2 -10.76 -10.83 -8.42
C ASP A 2 -10.58 -9.39 -8.89
N HIS A 3 -11.30 -8.49 -8.23
CA HIS A 3 -11.23 -7.05 -8.47
C HIS A 3 -10.51 -6.40 -7.30
N PHE A 4 -9.19 -6.50 -7.25
CA PHE A 4 -8.42 -5.67 -6.33
C PHE A 4 -7.60 -4.71 -7.17
N ALA A 5 -8.05 -3.46 -7.24
CA ALA A 5 -7.42 -2.44 -8.07
C ALA A 5 -6.03 -2.12 -7.48
N PHE A 6 -5.01 -2.74 -8.10
CA PHE A 6 -3.61 -2.61 -7.79
C PHE A 6 -3.11 -1.23 -8.26
N ALA A 7 -2.96 -0.30 -7.34
CA ALA A 7 -2.44 1.03 -7.60
C ALA A 7 -0.92 1.00 -7.62
N ARG A 8 -0.35 0.55 -8.75
CA ARG A 8 0.91 1.11 -9.21
C ARG A 8 0.57 2.02 -10.39
N SER A 9 0.76 3.33 -10.21
CA SER A 9 0.78 4.22 -11.37
C SER A 9 1.92 3.76 -12.28
N VAL A 10 1.62 3.37 -13.51
CA VAL A 10 2.65 3.40 -14.54
C VAL A 10 2.72 4.86 -14.98
N PRO A 11 3.76 5.61 -14.61
CA PRO A 11 3.93 6.97 -15.11
C PRO A 11 4.02 6.92 -16.63
N HIS A 12 3.03 7.49 -17.32
CA HIS A 12 3.17 7.75 -18.74
C HIS A 12 3.71 9.17 -18.89
N VAL A 13 5.04 9.29 -18.83
CA VAL A 13 5.71 10.55 -19.13
C VAL A 13 5.48 10.86 -20.61
N PRO A 14 4.90 12.03 -20.97
CA PRO A 14 4.72 12.42 -22.37
C PRO A 14 6.03 12.32 -23.16
N ASP A 15 5.97 11.83 -24.40
CA ASP A 15 7.17 11.68 -25.25
C ASP A 15 8.00 12.96 -25.35
N SER A 16 7.35 14.12 -25.37
CA SER A 16 8.00 15.44 -25.38
C SER A 16 8.78 15.73 -24.09
N LEU A 17 8.27 15.30 -22.93
CA LEU A 17 8.92 15.46 -21.63
C LEU A 17 10.04 14.43 -21.46
N MET A 18 9.83 13.18 -21.90
CA MET A 18 10.87 12.15 -21.98
C MET A 18 12.05 12.60 -22.84
N ALA A 19 11.79 13.19 -24.01
CA ALA A 19 12.82 13.70 -24.89
C ALA A 19 13.62 14.86 -24.26
N LYS A 20 12.98 15.71 -23.44
CA LYS A 20 13.66 16.78 -22.70
C LYS A 20 14.52 16.23 -21.56
N LEU A 21 14.01 15.27 -20.79
CA LEU A 21 14.74 14.59 -19.72
C LEU A 21 15.98 13.83 -20.26
N ALA A 22 15.81 13.09 -21.36
CA ALA A 22 16.91 12.37 -22.01
C ALA A 22 18.04 13.29 -22.50
N ASN A 23 17.72 14.55 -22.80
CA ASN A 23 18.67 15.57 -23.24
C ASN A 23 19.18 16.48 -22.12
N SER A 24 18.83 16.19 -20.85
CA SER A 24 19.17 17.06 -19.69
C SER A 24 18.75 18.52 -19.89
N ALA A 25 17.64 18.75 -20.59
CA ALA A 25 17.11 20.10 -20.80
C ALA A 25 16.55 20.68 -19.49
N VAL A 26 16.66 22.00 -19.30
CA VAL A 26 16.00 22.70 -18.20
C VAL A 26 14.49 22.59 -18.38
N LEU A 27 13.80 22.01 -17.40
CA LEU A 27 12.34 21.96 -17.37
C LEU A 27 11.78 23.33 -17.02
N SER A 28 10.63 23.68 -17.58
CA SER A 28 9.82 24.79 -17.05
C SER A 28 9.16 24.38 -15.73
N ASP A 29 8.73 25.33 -14.91
CA ASP A 29 8.06 25.06 -13.62
C ASP A 29 6.82 24.16 -13.78
N GLU A 30 6.06 24.30 -14.88
CA GLU A 30 4.91 23.44 -15.19
C GLU A 30 5.33 22.03 -15.57
N GLU A 31 6.45 21.87 -16.29
CA GLU A 31 6.99 20.57 -16.70
C GLU A 31 7.67 19.85 -15.53
N ASP A 32 8.28 20.60 -14.62
CA ASP A 32 8.85 20.07 -13.38
C ASP A 32 7.74 19.60 -12.44
N GLN A 33 6.69 20.41 -12.25
CA GLN A 33 5.49 19.97 -11.52
C GLN A 33 4.79 18.78 -12.18
N LEU A 34 4.75 18.73 -13.52
CA LEU A 34 4.19 17.59 -14.25
C LEU A 34 5.04 16.34 -14.07
N HIS A 35 6.37 16.47 -14.15
CA HIS A 35 7.32 15.40 -13.88
C HIS A 35 7.21 14.90 -12.44
N GLU A 36 7.15 15.80 -11.45
CA GLU A 36 6.93 15.47 -10.04
C GLU A 36 5.57 14.80 -9.80
N ARG A 37 4.51 15.19 -10.51
CA ARG A 37 3.19 14.55 -10.39
C ARG A 37 3.09 13.21 -11.11
N ILE A 38 3.85 13.02 -12.19
CA ILE A 38 3.94 11.76 -12.94
C ILE A 38 4.82 10.76 -12.18
N CYS A 39 6.00 11.20 -11.74
CA CYS A 39 6.94 10.41 -10.95
C CYS A 39 6.51 10.30 -9.46
N GLY A 40 5.60 11.18 -9.03
CA GLY A 40 5.00 11.24 -7.70
C GLY A 40 3.83 10.28 -7.54
N VAL A 41 4.17 9.00 -7.43
CA VAL A 41 3.60 8.19 -6.36
C VAL A 41 4.79 7.86 -5.45
N ALA A 42 4.69 8.35 -4.22
CA ALA A 42 5.69 8.16 -3.18
C ALA A 42 6.02 6.65 -2.98
N PRO A 43 7.21 6.31 -2.49
CA PRO A 43 8.00 5.18 -2.95
C PRO A 43 7.41 3.80 -2.57
N GLY A 44 7.33 2.92 -3.57
CA GLY A 44 7.80 1.53 -3.43
C GLY A 44 6.79 0.41 -3.20
N PHE A 45 5.53 0.70 -2.83
CA PHE A 45 4.55 -0.34 -2.52
C PHE A 45 3.29 -0.24 -3.38
N PRO A 46 2.82 -1.35 -3.97
CA PRO A 46 1.49 -1.37 -4.59
C PRO A 46 0.42 -1.25 -3.51
N GLU A 47 -0.67 -0.54 -3.81
CA GLU A 47 -1.81 -0.39 -2.90
C GLU A 47 -3.06 -1.04 -3.48
N ALA A 48 -3.80 -1.79 -2.66
CA ALA A 48 -4.97 -2.55 -3.10
C ALA A 48 -6.27 -1.93 -2.58
N TYR A 49 -7.26 -1.85 -3.48
CA TYR A 49 -8.62 -1.38 -3.20
C TYR A 49 -9.66 -2.38 -3.71
N ALA A 50 -10.75 -2.58 -2.97
CA ALA A 50 -11.89 -3.41 -3.37
C ALA A 50 -12.59 -2.99 -4.69
N SER A 51 -12.46 -1.74 -5.13
CA SER A 51 -13.00 -1.29 -6.42
C SER A 51 -12.21 -0.12 -7.02
N SER A 52 -12.40 0.16 -8.32
CA SER A 52 -11.78 1.33 -8.96
C SER A 52 -12.36 2.64 -8.43
N GLU A 53 -13.66 2.67 -8.12
CA GLU A 53 -14.34 3.83 -7.54
C GLU A 53 -13.77 4.15 -6.15
N ALA A 54 -13.53 3.13 -5.32
CA ALA A 54 -12.90 3.31 -4.01
C ALA A 54 -11.47 3.85 -4.14
N ARG A 55 -10.69 3.31 -5.07
CA ARG A 55 -9.36 3.82 -5.39
C ARG A 55 -9.43 5.29 -5.80
N ASP A 56 -10.29 5.64 -6.77
CA ASP A 56 -10.38 7.01 -7.30
C ASP A 56 -10.92 8.00 -6.25
N ALA A 57 -11.77 7.55 -5.32
CA ALA A 57 -12.20 8.35 -4.19
C ALA A 57 -11.08 8.62 -3.19
N ALA A 58 -10.26 7.61 -2.88
CA ALA A 58 -9.16 7.72 -1.91
C ALA A 58 -7.95 8.48 -2.47
N LEU A 59 -7.65 8.25 -3.74
CA LEU A 59 -6.46 8.78 -4.39
C LEU A 59 -6.72 10.07 -5.17
N GLY A 60 -7.98 10.36 -5.50
CA GLY A 60 -8.37 11.43 -6.42
C GLY A 60 -8.29 11.02 -7.89
N LEU A 61 -8.79 11.89 -8.77
CA LEU A 61 -8.63 11.71 -10.21
C LEU A 61 -7.18 11.92 -10.58
N PHE A 62 -6.54 10.89 -11.12
CA PHE A 62 -5.26 11.06 -11.75
C PHE A 62 -5.46 11.60 -13.17
N GLY A 63 -4.63 12.56 -13.56
CA GLY A 63 -4.65 13.13 -14.90
C GLY A 63 -4.39 12.08 -15.99
N PRO A 64 -4.40 12.47 -17.28
CA PRO A 64 -4.31 11.54 -18.42
C PRO A 64 -2.99 10.75 -18.50
N TYR A 65 -2.05 11.00 -17.58
CA TYR A 65 -0.71 10.45 -17.54
C TYR A 65 -0.55 9.28 -16.56
N VAL A 66 -1.63 8.85 -15.90
CA VAL A 66 -1.63 7.68 -15.01
C VAL A 66 -2.69 6.70 -15.47
N LYS A 67 -2.28 5.45 -15.67
CA LYS A 67 -3.18 4.32 -15.91
C LYS A 67 -3.07 3.33 -14.76
N PHE A 68 -4.21 3.00 -14.16
CA PHE A 68 -4.33 1.88 -13.26
C PHE A 68 -4.61 0.61 -14.04
N VAL A 69 -3.78 -0.40 -13.85
CA VAL A 69 -3.94 -1.71 -14.46
C VAL A 69 -4.49 -2.64 -13.39
N PRO A 70 -5.74 -3.14 -13.52
CA PRO A 70 -6.24 -4.17 -12.63
C PRO A 70 -5.33 -5.40 -12.69
N ALA A 71 -5.02 -5.99 -11.53
CA ALA A 71 -4.20 -7.18 -11.43
C ALA A 71 -4.77 -8.10 -10.34
N THR A 72 -4.71 -9.40 -10.59
CA THR A 72 -4.95 -10.44 -9.58
C THR A 72 -3.77 -10.51 -8.61
N TRP A 73 -3.97 -11.13 -7.44
CA TRP A 73 -2.89 -11.39 -6.48
C TRP A 73 -1.73 -12.21 -7.10
N GLY A 74 -2.06 -13.16 -7.98
CA GLY A 74 -1.04 -13.96 -8.67
C GLY A 74 -0.23 -13.14 -9.69
N GLU A 75 -0.88 -12.25 -10.44
CA GLU A 75 -0.20 -11.33 -11.36
C GLU A 75 0.70 -10.34 -10.61
N ALA A 76 0.29 -9.89 -9.43
CA ALA A 76 1.11 -9.07 -8.55
C ALA A 76 2.41 -9.78 -8.13
N GLU A 77 2.32 -11.02 -7.64
CA GLU A 77 3.47 -11.84 -7.26
C GLU A 77 4.43 -12.07 -8.45
N VAL A 78 3.89 -12.46 -9.61
CA VAL A 78 4.67 -12.62 -10.85
C VAL A 78 5.34 -11.31 -11.27
N GLY A 79 4.67 -10.19 -11.02
CA GLY A 79 5.19 -8.84 -11.25
C GLY A 79 6.26 -8.38 -10.26
N GLY A 80 6.66 -9.23 -9.30
CA GLY A 80 7.67 -8.92 -8.29
C GLY A 80 7.12 -8.14 -7.09
N PHE A 81 5.81 -8.20 -6.85
CA PHE A 81 5.15 -7.58 -5.72
C PHE A 81 4.62 -8.64 -4.74
N PRO A 82 5.40 -8.99 -3.70
CA PRO A 82 4.92 -9.90 -2.67
C PRO A 82 3.63 -9.37 -2.05
N ILE A 83 2.62 -10.23 -1.89
CA ILE A 83 1.32 -9.88 -1.30
C ILE A 83 1.49 -9.30 0.10
N SER A 84 2.49 -9.78 0.86
CA SER A 84 2.81 -9.28 2.20
C SER A 84 3.27 -7.82 2.20
N SER A 85 3.75 -7.30 1.07
CA SER A 85 4.23 -5.92 0.92
C SER A 85 3.19 -5.01 0.26
N VAL A 86 1.98 -5.51 -0.05
CA VAL A 86 0.91 -4.71 -0.62
C VAL A 86 0.25 -3.87 0.48
N ALA A 87 0.07 -2.58 0.23
CA ALA A 87 -0.66 -1.68 1.11
C ALA A 87 -2.17 -1.90 1.00
N ILE A 88 -2.88 -1.78 2.12
CA ILE A 88 -4.34 -1.81 2.18
C ILE A 88 -4.85 -0.37 2.05
N GLY A 89 -5.53 -0.04 0.94
CA GLY A 89 -5.97 1.33 0.69
C GLY A 89 -7.16 1.80 1.55
N HIS A 90 -7.88 0.86 2.14
CA HIS A 90 -9.05 1.10 2.98
C HIS A 90 -8.66 1.35 4.44
N ALA A 91 -9.38 2.23 5.12
CA ALA A 91 -9.20 2.46 6.56
C ALA A 91 -9.85 1.34 7.38
N LEU A 92 -9.38 1.16 8.61
CA LEU A 92 -10.06 0.27 9.54
C LEU A 92 -11.46 0.81 9.84
N GLY A 93 -12.49 0.00 9.61
CA GLY A 93 -13.90 0.39 9.75
C GLY A 93 -14.64 0.55 8.42
N ASP A 94 -13.91 0.70 7.31
CA ASP A 94 -14.50 0.65 5.97
C ASP A 94 -15.00 -0.76 5.67
N ALA A 95 -16.21 -0.89 5.12
CA ALA A 95 -16.74 -2.22 4.76
C ALA A 95 -15.82 -2.96 3.78
N ALA A 96 -15.22 -2.22 2.84
CA ALA A 96 -14.30 -2.73 1.84
C ALA A 96 -12.92 -3.14 2.40
N PHE A 97 -12.57 -2.74 3.64
CA PHE A 97 -11.37 -3.22 4.31
C PHE A 97 -11.37 -4.75 4.46
N ALA A 98 -12.53 -5.32 4.80
CA ALA A 98 -12.68 -6.76 5.02
C ALA A 98 -12.51 -7.59 3.74
N GLU A 99 -12.59 -6.97 2.56
CA GLU A 99 -12.41 -7.64 1.27
C GLU A 99 -10.94 -7.76 0.88
N VAL A 100 -10.11 -6.80 1.30
CA VAL A 100 -8.69 -6.69 0.90
C VAL A 100 -7.75 -7.18 1.99
N ALA A 101 -8.00 -6.78 3.24
CA ALA A 101 -7.07 -6.99 4.34
C ALA A 101 -6.76 -8.47 4.64
N PRO A 102 -7.73 -9.43 4.59
CA PRO A 102 -7.43 -10.81 4.97
C PRO A 102 -6.28 -11.45 4.19
N THR A 103 -6.30 -11.31 2.85
CA THR A 103 -5.27 -11.87 1.97
C THR A 103 -3.89 -11.31 2.26
N ILE A 104 -3.78 -9.99 2.47
CA ILE A 104 -2.51 -9.33 2.79
C ILE A 104 -2.03 -9.75 4.18
N LEU A 105 -2.92 -9.78 5.18
CA LEU A 105 -2.55 -10.16 6.55
C LEU A 105 -2.15 -11.63 6.67
N ASP A 106 -2.73 -12.52 5.85
CA ASP A 106 -2.31 -13.92 5.76
C ASP A 106 -0.89 -14.06 5.19
N ALA A 107 -0.57 -13.27 4.15
CA ALA A 107 0.78 -13.20 3.58
C ALA A 107 1.79 -12.58 4.56
N VAL A 108 1.43 -11.50 5.27
CA VAL A 108 2.26 -10.90 6.33
C VAL A 108 2.52 -11.90 7.45
N THR A 109 1.51 -12.66 7.87
CA THR A 109 1.67 -13.71 8.89
C THR A 109 2.68 -14.77 8.43
N SER A 110 2.58 -15.21 7.17
CA SER A 110 3.55 -16.14 6.59
C SER A 110 4.96 -15.56 6.58
N ARG A 111 5.11 -14.28 6.20
CA ARG A 111 6.40 -13.58 6.18
C ARG A 111 7.04 -13.46 7.57
N LEU A 112 6.25 -13.12 8.58
CA LEU A 112 6.69 -12.99 9.99
C LEU A 112 7.09 -14.33 10.64
N ARG A 113 6.93 -15.47 9.94
CA ARG A 113 7.51 -16.75 10.40
C ARG A 113 9.02 -16.79 10.18
N ASP A 114 9.49 -16.15 9.11
CA ASP A 114 10.88 -16.13 8.68
C ASP A 114 11.60 -14.83 9.13
N ASP A 115 10.86 -13.72 9.23
CA ASP A 115 11.37 -12.41 9.65
C ASP A 115 10.79 -11.96 11.00
N ASP A 116 11.61 -11.32 11.85
CA ASP A 116 11.17 -10.81 13.16
C ASP A 116 10.33 -9.53 13.08
N ALA A 117 10.33 -8.85 11.93
CA ALA A 117 9.64 -7.59 11.72
C ALA A 117 9.15 -7.46 10.28
N HIS A 118 8.00 -6.81 10.10
CA HIS A 118 7.46 -6.47 8.80
C HIS A 118 6.65 -5.17 8.88
N ASP A 119 6.55 -4.45 7.78
CA ASP A 119 5.73 -3.24 7.72
C ASP A 119 4.35 -3.58 7.13
N VAL A 120 3.29 -3.10 7.77
CA VAL A 120 1.91 -3.20 7.27
C VAL A 120 1.40 -1.80 7.01
N ILE A 121 0.98 -1.52 5.79
CA ILE A 121 0.46 -0.19 5.42
C ILE A 121 -1.06 -0.29 5.33
N ILE A 122 -1.77 0.50 6.12
CA ILE A 122 -3.23 0.62 6.10
C ILE A 122 -3.57 2.10 5.93
N HIS A 123 -4.34 2.41 4.90
CA HIS A 123 -4.80 3.76 4.59
C HIS A 123 -3.66 4.79 4.68
N ARG A 124 -2.59 4.50 3.93
CA ARG A 124 -1.37 5.31 3.86
C ARG A 124 -0.67 5.55 5.20
N THR A 125 -0.98 4.76 6.22
CA THR A 125 -0.26 4.76 7.49
C THR A 125 0.51 3.46 7.60
N ARG A 126 1.83 3.57 7.72
CA ARG A 126 2.72 2.42 7.89
C ARG A 126 2.81 2.06 9.37
N TYR A 127 2.54 0.81 9.69
CA TYR A 127 2.64 0.22 11.02
C TYR A 127 3.78 -0.78 11.05
N VAL A 128 4.70 -0.64 12.00
CA VAL A 128 5.79 -1.60 12.19
C VAL A 128 5.30 -2.72 13.11
N VAL A 129 5.11 -3.91 12.56
CA VAL A 129 4.74 -5.11 13.33
C VAL A 129 5.96 -5.99 13.56
N ARG A 130 6.08 -6.56 14.76
CA ARG A 130 7.19 -7.44 15.12
C ARG A 130 6.69 -8.68 15.80
N ARG A 131 7.31 -9.81 15.48
CA ARG A 131 7.16 -11.06 16.22
C ARG A 131 8.13 -11.05 17.40
N LEU A 132 7.62 -11.39 18.57
CA LEU A 132 8.38 -11.44 19.80
C LEU A 132 8.91 -12.84 20.06
N ALA A 133 9.93 -12.93 20.92
CA ALA A 133 10.53 -14.20 21.31
C ALA A 133 9.52 -15.19 21.94
N ASN A 134 8.43 -14.70 22.51
CA ASN A 134 7.34 -15.52 23.04
C ASN A 134 6.33 -16.00 21.96
N GLY A 135 6.62 -15.72 20.68
CA GLY A 135 5.78 -16.08 19.54
C GLY A 135 4.65 -15.10 19.24
N SER A 136 4.35 -14.14 20.13
CA SER A 136 3.29 -13.15 19.91
C SER A 136 3.72 -12.03 18.97
N VAL A 137 2.76 -11.40 18.28
CA VAL A 137 3.00 -10.25 17.41
C VAL A 137 2.56 -8.96 18.09
N LYS A 138 3.36 -7.89 17.93
CA LYS A 138 3.08 -6.55 18.45
C LYS A 138 3.40 -5.45 17.45
N THR A 139 2.57 -4.42 17.43
CA THR A 139 2.75 -3.18 16.67
C THR A 139 3.50 -2.16 17.52
N TYR A 140 4.60 -1.61 16.99
CA TYR A 140 5.54 -0.77 17.75
C TYR A 140 5.48 0.72 17.47
N GLY A 141 4.80 1.10 16.41
CA GLY A 141 4.67 2.50 16.01
C GLY A 141 4.03 2.61 14.64
N TRP A 142 3.70 3.84 14.29
CA TRP A 142 3.15 4.17 13.00
C TRP A 142 3.70 5.48 12.49
N VAL A 143 3.65 5.65 11.17
CA VAL A 143 3.94 6.90 10.50
C VAL A 143 2.98 7.06 9.34
N THR A 144 2.38 8.24 9.21
CA THR A 144 1.59 8.60 8.03
C THR A 144 2.56 8.82 6.87
N GLU A 145 2.35 8.09 5.78
CA GLU A 145 3.14 8.17 4.57
C GLU A 145 2.45 9.10 3.55
N PHE A 146 3.18 9.41 2.48
CA PHE A 146 2.63 10.01 1.25
C PHE A 146 1.98 11.39 1.42
N ASP A 147 2.54 12.22 2.30
CA ASP A 147 2.01 13.55 2.65
C ASP A 147 0.53 13.53 3.05
N GLY A 148 0.05 12.37 3.52
CA GLY A 148 -1.31 12.22 4.02
C GLY A 148 -1.56 13.11 5.24
N ALA A 149 -2.83 13.46 5.47
CA ALA A 149 -3.22 14.08 6.71
C ALA A 149 -2.79 13.17 7.88
N PRO A 150 -2.12 13.71 8.92
CA PRO A 150 -1.71 12.91 10.06
C PRO A 150 -2.90 12.13 10.61
N ILE A 151 -2.73 10.83 10.79
CA ILE A 151 -3.75 10.00 11.40
C ILE A 151 -3.98 10.46 12.85
N GLU A 152 -5.25 10.52 13.27
CA GLU A 152 -5.59 10.78 14.65
C GLU A 152 -5.01 9.68 15.55
N VAL A 153 -4.42 10.07 16.68
CA VAL A 153 -3.74 9.13 17.59
C VAL A 153 -4.68 8.00 18.03
N LYS A 154 -5.95 8.32 18.25
CA LYS A 154 -6.98 7.33 18.60
C LYS A 154 -7.12 6.27 17.51
N ASP A 155 -7.30 6.69 16.27
CA ASP A 155 -7.54 5.78 15.13
C ASP A 155 -6.30 4.92 14.84
N ALA A 156 -5.11 5.50 15.04
CA ALA A 156 -3.86 4.78 14.92
C ALA A 156 -3.69 3.70 16.01
N LEU A 157 -4.04 4.01 17.27
CA LEU A 157 -4.04 3.04 18.36
C LEU A 157 -5.08 1.94 18.14
N GLU A 158 -6.26 2.27 17.63
CA GLU A 158 -7.29 1.29 17.28
C GLU A 158 -6.81 0.34 16.18
N THR A 159 -6.15 0.89 15.15
CA THR A 159 -5.56 0.10 14.06
C THR A 159 -4.42 -0.79 14.54
N ALA A 160 -3.54 -0.28 15.39
CA ALA A 160 -2.47 -1.08 16.00
C ALA A 160 -3.04 -2.23 16.86
N ALA A 161 -4.06 -1.96 17.68
CA ALA A 161 -4.73 -2.98 18.48
C ALA A 161 -5.48 -4.03 17.63
N TYR A 162 -6.02 -3.61 16.48
CA TYR A 162 -6.56 -4.54 15.48
C TYR A 162 -5.47 -5.44 14.90
N LEU A 163 -4.34 -4.88 14.43
CA LEU A 163 -3.23 -5.63 13.85
C LEU A 163 -2.66 -6.66 14.82
N ASP A 164 -2.41 -6.25 16.07
CA ASP A 164 -1.98 -7.17 17.14
C ASP A 164 -2.91 -8.37 17.23
N ARG A 165 -4.22 -8.14 17.35
CA ARG A 165 -5.22 -9.20 17.50
C ARG A 165 -5.31 -10.07 16.26
N ALA A 166 -5.40 -9.46 15.09
CA ALA A 166 -5.61 -10.13 13.81
C ALA A 166 -4.42 -11.02 13.42
N LEU A 167 -3.20 -10.59 13.68
CA LEU A 167 -1.99 -11.38 13.38
C LEU A 167 -1.81 -12.49 14.41
N ASN A 168 -1.97 -12.22 15.71
CA ASN A 168 -1.88 -13.28 16.73
C ASN A 168 -2.93 -14.39 16.53
N GLN A 169 -4.15 -14.04 16.11
CA GLN A 169 -5.18 -15.04 15.77
C GLN A 169 -4.76 -15.94 14.60
N ARG A 170 -4.12 -15.38 13.57
CA ARG A 170 -3.62 -16.15 12.42
C ARG A 170 -2.50 -17.10 12.80
N PHE A 171 -1.57 -16.65 13.65
CA PHE A 171 -0.54 -17.54 14.21
C PHE A 171 -1.17 -18.69 15.00
N ALA A 172 -2.14 -18.40 15.88
CA ALA A 172 -2.81 -19.43 16.68
C ALA A 172 -3.62 -20.45 15.87
N ASN A 173 -4.19 -20.03 14.73
CA ASN A 173 -5.00 -20.90 13.88
C ASN A 173 -4.15 -21.78 12.95
N ASN A 174 -2.98 -21.30 12.53
CA ASN A 174 -2.11 -22.01 11.58
C ASN A 174 -1.11 -22.96 12.25
N ASP A 175 -1.02 -22.94 13.58
CA ASP A 175 -0.19 -23.87 14.37
C ASP A 175 -1.00 -25.09 14.90
N ARG A 176 -2.25 -25.26 14.41
CA ARG A 176 -3.14 -26.41 14.69
C ARG A 176 -3.23 -27.33 13.47
#